data_AF-A0A357SZ80-F1
#
_entry.id   AF-A0A357SZ80-F1
#
_cell.length_a   1.000
_cell.length_b   1.000
_cell.length_c   1.000
_cell.angle_alpha   90.00
_cell.angle_beta   90.00
_cell.angle_gamma   90.00
#
_symmetry.space_group_name_H-M   'P 1'
#
loop_
_entity.id
_entity.type
_entity.pdbx_description
1 polymer ?
#
loop_
_entity_poly.entity_id
_entity_poly.type
_entity_poly.pdbx_seq_one_letter_code
_entity_poly.pdbx_strand_id
1 'polypeptide(L)' 'SGSIQDYTWDELQAFDAGSWFSPEFSKERIPSLERLLKLVRKTDLLLNIELKTETIFYPQIEEKVVALLKKFDLVD' A
#
# COMPACT_ATOMS: atom_id res chain seq x y z
N SER A 1 -16.76 2.66 7.11
CA SER A 1 -16.99 1.20 7.02
C SER A 1 -17.37 0.86 5.60
N GLY A 2 -16.83 -0.22 5.05
CA GLY A 2 -17.02 -0.60 3.64
C GLY A 2 -15.83 -1.43 3.16
N SER A 3 -15.90 -1.95 1.94
CA SER A 3 -14.78 -2.67 1.32
C SER A 3 -13.81 -1.67 0.70
N ILE A 4 -12.49 -1.94 0.74
CA ILE A 4 -11.48 -1.03 0.18
C ILE A 4 -11.72 -0.74 -1.31
N GLN A 5 -12.15 -1.75 -2.08
CA GLN A 5 -12.43 -1.63 -3.51
C GLN A 5 -13.59 -0.69 -3.86
N ASP A 6 -14.44 -0.33 -2.88
CA ASP A 6 -15.61 0.53 -3.09
C ASP A 6 -15.25 2.03 -2.99
N TYR A 7 -13.99 2.36 -2.67
CA TYR A 7 -13.51 3.73 -2.51
C TYR A 7 -12.48 4.11 -3.56
N THR A 8 -12.50 5.37 -3.96
CA THR A 8 -11.41 6.00 -4.71
C THR A 8 -10.19 6.24 -3.81
N TRP A 9 -9.02 6.45 -4.43
CA TRP A 9 -7.82 6.80 -3.70
C TRP A 9 -8.00 8.08 -2.86
N ASP A 10 -8.64 9.11 -3.40
CA ASP A 10 -8.84 10.37 -2.69
C ASP A 10 -9.76 10.22 -1.47
N GLU A 11 -10.78 9.35 -1.55
CA GLU A 11 -11.64 9.01 -0.42
C GLU A 11 -10.88 8.23 0.64
N LEU A 12 -10.08 7.23 0.25
CA LEU A 12 -9.22 6.47 1.17
C LEU A 12 -8.24 7.38 1.92
N GLN A 13 -7.72 8.42 1.24
CA GLN A 13 -6.79 9.37 1.82
C GLN A 13 -7.44 10.35 2.82
N ALA A 14 -8.77 10.40 2.90
CA ALA A 14 -9.46 11.13 3.95
C ALA A 14 -9.54 10.36 5.28
N PHE A 15 -9.28 9.04 5.27
CA PHE A 15 -9.43 8.20 6.45
C PHE A 15 -8.28 8.41 7.46
N ASP A 16 -8.60 8.14 8.71
CA ASP A 16 -7.63 8.01 9.80
C ASP A 16 -7.29 6.53 10.00
N ALA A 17 -6.06 6.16 9.67
CA ALA A 17 -5.55 4.80 9.75
C ALA A 17 -4.72 4.52 11.02
N GLY A 18 -4.62 5.47 11.96
CA GLY A 18 -3.76 5.34 13.15
C GLY A 18 -4.46 5.53 14.49
N SER A 19 -5.54 6.33 14.55
CA SER A 19 -6.29 6.59 15.79
C SER A 19 -6.86 5.33 16.45
N TRP A 20 -7.09 4.26 15.69
CA TRP A 20 -7.56 2.98 16.23
C TRP A 20 -6.50 2.28 17.10
N PHE A 21 -5.22 2.55 16.87
CA PHE A 21 -4.11 1.98 17.63
C PHE A 21 -3.78 2.85 18.85
N SER A 22 -3.59 4.15 18.65
CA SER A 22 -3.33 5.12 19.72
C SER A 22 -3.62 6.57 19.25
N PRO A 23 -4.10 7.48 20.12
CA PRO A 23 -4.32 8.88 19.76
C PRO A 23 -3.07 9.60 19.21
N GLU A 24 -1.87 9.12 19.55
CA GLU A 24 -0.61 9.69 19.06
C GLU A 24 -0.41 9.51 17.55
N PHE A 25 -1.05 8.51 16.94
CA PHE A 25 -1.05 8.26 15.49
C PHE A 25 -2.30 8.82 14.80
N SER A 26 -2.99 9.76 15.44
CA SER A 26 -4.14 10.40 14.81
C SER A 26 -3.77 11.07 13.48
N LYS A 27 -4.67 10.96 12.51
CA LYS A 27 -4.53 11.46 11.13
C LYS A 27 -3.49 10.73 10.27
N GLU A 28 -2.95 9.60 10.71
CA GLU A 28 -2.17 8.74 9.82
C GLU A 28 -3.01 8.30 8.62
N ARG A 29 -2.36 8.16 7.46
CA ARG A 29 -3.01 7.87 6.18
C ARG A 29 -2.66 6.49 5.69
N ILE A 30 -3.56 5.92 4.89
CA ILE A 30 -3.29 4.65 4.20
C ILE A 30 -2.10 4.87 3.25
N PRO A 31 -0.98 4.14 3.40
CA PRO A 31 0.15 4.32 2.52
C PRO A 31 -0.13 3.70 1.14
N SER A 32 0.36 4.34 0.07
CA SER A 32 0.48 3.66 -1.22
C SER A 32 1.72 2.78 -1.24
N LEU A 33 1.68 1.71 -2.06
CA LEU A 33 2.87 0.89 -2.31
C LEU A 33 4.02 1.76 -2.84
N GLU A 34 3.75 2.69 -3.77
CA GLU A 34 4.77 3.61 -4.29
C GLU A 34 5.46 4.44 -3.19
N ARG A 35 4.71 4.96 -2.21
CA ARG A 35 5.28 5.70 -1.08
C ARG A 35 6.20 4.80 -0.25
N LEU A 36 5.78 3.56 0.01
CA LEU A 36 6.58 2.57 0.73
C LEU A 36 7.86 2.25 -0.04
N LEU A 37 7.78 1.94 -1.33
CA LEU A 37 8.94 1.63 -2.17
C LEU A 37 9.95 2.78 -2.21
N LYS A 38 9.48 4.03 -2.31
CA LYS A 38 10.34 5.22 -2.24
C LYS A 38 11.07 5.37 -0.90
N LEU A 39 10.49 4.87 0.20
CA LEU A 39 11.10 4.87 1.52
C LEU A 39 12.15 3.76 1.64
N VAL A 40 11.76 2.53 1.33
CA VAL A 40 12.61 1.34 1.56
C VAL A 40 13.77 1.24 0.58
N ARG A 41 13.69 1.82 -0.64
CA ARG A 41 14.80 1.82 -1.62
C ARG A 41 16.10 2.45 -1.11
N LYS A 42 16.05 3.15 0.03
CA LYS A 42 17.19 3.80 0.67
C LYS A 42 17.79 2.96 1.81
N THR A 43 17.38 1.70 1.93
CA THR A 43 17.68 0.81 3.03
C THR A 43 18.02 -0.59 2.49
N ASP A 44 18.73 -1.39 3.30
CA ASP A 44 19.03 -2.79 2.99
C ASP A 44 17.94 -3.75 3.52
N LEU A 45 16.72 -3.25 3.74
CA LEU A 45 15.62 -4.07 4.27
C LEU A 45 15.10 -5.02 3.20
N LEU A 46 14.91 -6.28 3.58
CA LEU A 46 14.16 -7.24 2.78
C LEU A 46 12.66 -6.92 2.86
N LEU A 47 12.05 -6.61 1.72
CA LEU A 47 10.61 -6.35 1.63
C LEU A 47 9.86 -7.61 1.20
N ASN A 48 8.98 -8.12 2.06
CA ASN A 48 8.04 -9.18 1.73
C ASN A 48 6.69 -8.56 1.33
N ILE A 49 6.25 -8.75 0.09
CA ILE A 49 4.95 -8.27 -0.42
C ILE A 49 4.00 -9.45 -0.56
N GLU A 50 2.90 -9.42 0.19
CA GLU A 50 1.83 -10.41 0.09
C GLU A 50 0.67 -9.85 -0.75
N LEU A 51 0.24 -10.62 -1.77
CA LEU A 51 -0.95 -10.28 -2.57
C LEU A 51 -2.18 -10.92 -1.94
N LYS A 52 -3.11 -10.09 -1.46
CA LYS A 52 -4.36 -10.51 -0.80
C LYS A 52 -5.48 -10.74 -1.82
N THR A 53 -5.38 -11.82 -2.59
CA THR A 53 -6.32 -12.17 -3.67
C THR A 53 -7.27 -13.31 -3.30
N GLU A 54 -7.23 -13.81 -2.07
CA GLU A 54 -7.98 -14.99 -1.62
C GLU A 54 -9.49 -14.76 -1.53
N THR A 55 -9.93 -13.56 -1.15
CA THR A 55 -11.35 -13.21 -0.96
C THR A 55 -11.88 -12.31 -2.06
N ILE A 56 -11.05 -11.36 -2.51
CA ILE A 56 -11.37 -10.41 -3.57
C ILE A 56 -10.31 -10.57 -4.64
N PHE A 57 -10.74 -10.87 -5.87
CA PHE A 57 -9.85 -10.91 -7.01
C PHE A 57 -9.59 -9.49 -7.51
N TYR A 58 -8.32 -9.11 -7.60
CA TYR A 58 -7.88 -7.84 -8.16
C TYR A 58 -7.19 -8.08 -9.51
N PRO A 59 -7.90 -7.90 -10.63
CA PRO A 59 -7.29 -8.07 -11.95
C PRO A 59 -6.04 -7.21 -12.10
N GLN A 60 -4.98 -7.82 -12.63
CA GLN A 60 -3.70 -7.18 -12.95
C GLN A 60 -2.90 -6.68 -11.73
N ILE A 61 -3.18 -7.18 -10.52
CA ILE A 61 -2.46 -6.73 -9.33
C ILE A 61 -0.99 -7.13 -9.39
N GLU A 62 -0.69 -8.32 -9.91
CA GLU A 62 0.67 -8.82 -10.12
C GLU A 62 1.46 -7.89 -11.04
N GLU A 63 0.92 -7.57 -12.23
CA GLU A 63 1.58 -6.71 -13.20
C GLU A 63 1.79 -5.29 -12.68
N LYS A 64 0.81 -4.73 -11.95
CA LYS A 64 0.93 -3.41 -11.32
C LYS A 64 2.02 -3.37 -10.26
N VAL A 65 2.11 -4.42 -9.44
CA VAL A 65 3.15 -4.54 -8.41
C VAL A 65 4.53 -4.70 -9.05
N VAL A 66 4.68 -5.59 -10.03
CA VAL A 66 5.95 -5.78 -10.75
C VAL A 66 6.39 -4.49 -11.46
N ALA A 67 5.47 -3.77 -12.10
CA ALA A 67 5.78 -2.50 -12.75
C ALA A 67 6.31 -1.45 -11.76
N LEU A 68 5.71 -1.37 -10.55
CA LEU A 68 6.21 -0.49 -9.49
C LEU A 68 7.58 -0.93 -8.98
N LEU A 69 7.80 -2.22 -8.74
CA LEU A 69 9.10 -2.73 -8.29
C LEU A 69 10.21 -2.42 -9.28
N LYS A 70 9.97 -2.61 -10.59
CA LYS A 70 10.91 -2.23 -11.65
C LYS A 70 11.14 -0.71 -11.70
N LYS A 71 10.08 0.11 -11.58
CA LYS A 71 10.18 1.58 -11.53
C LYS A 71 11.10 2.07 -10.40
N PHE A 72 11.20 1.32 -9.31
CA PHE A 72 12.02 1.66 -8.14
C PHE A 72 13.35 0.91 -8.07
N ASP A 73 13.73 0.16 -9.12
CA ASP A 73 14.96 -0.61 -9.21
C ASP A 73 15.12 -1.66 -8.10
N LEU A 74 14.00 -2.28 -7.67
CA LEU A 74 13.97 -3.27 -6.59
C LEU A 74 13.90 -4.72 -7.08
N VAL A 75 13.72 -4.93 -8.39
CA VAL A 75 13.71 -6.24 -9.07
C VAL A 75 14.18 -6.07 -10.53
N ASP A 76 14.73 -7.15 -11.11
CA ASP A 76 15.14 -7.22 -12.52
C ASP A 76 13.96 -7.42 -13.51
#